data_AF-A0A5C1HVK2-F1
#
_entry.id   AF-A0A5C1HVK2-F1
#
_cell.length_a   1.000
_cell.length_b   1.000
_cell.length_c   1.000
_cell.angle_alpha   90.00
_cell.angle_beta   90.00
_cell.angle_gamma   90.00
#
_symmetry.space_group_name_H-M   'P 1'
#
loop_
_entity.id
_entity.type
_entity.pdbx_description
1 polymer ?
#
loop_
_entity_poly.entity_id
_entity_poly.type
_entity_poly.pdbx_seq_one_letter_code
_entity_poly.pdbx_strand_id
1 'polypeptide(L)'
;MIVRNIHAYDKGLEFGFTAVELDQYGWLKSPQLVDMERIDLGDTSHFNRYSMVKLGRGLNGVWRNAVGCNYGIAGSYSPLCVFGKQFGSRDAALSDALNRLKAMMTKKIGHSDTSNYHQDVIRKALEAIAKYEVGQVQLTLF
;
A
#
# COMPACT_ATOMS: atom_id res chain seq x y z
N MET A 1 12.06 -24.07 10.38
CA MET A 1 11.38 -22.87 10.91
C MET A 1 12.34 -21.72 11.23
N ILE A 2 13.62 -21.98 11.51
CA ILE A 2 14.64 -20.96 11.86
C ILE A 2 14.99 -20.01 10.70
N VAL A 3 15.07 -20.50 9.46
CA VAL A 3 15.53 -19.70 8.30
C VAL A 3 14.61 -18.52 7.96
N ARG A 4 13.28 -18.68 8.08
CA ARG A 4 12.33 -17.59 7.80
C ARG A 4 12.42 -16.45 8.83
N ASN A 5 12.76 -16.79 10.07
CA ASN A 5 12.93 -15.83 11.16
C ASN A 5 14.19 -14.98 10.95
N ILE A 6 15.30 -15.61 10.51
CA ILE A 6 16.54 -14.90 10.15
C ILE A 6 16.28 -13.98 8.96
N HIS A 7 15.61 -14.47 7.90
CA HIS A 7 15.33 -13.63 6.74
C HIS A 7 14.43 -12.43 7.07
N ALA A 8 13.44 -12.60 7.95
CA ALA A 8 12.61 -11.50 8.43
C ALA A 8 13.42 -10.47 9.23
N TYR A 9 14.37 -10.94 10.04
CA TYR A 9 15.29 -10.10 10.78
C TYR A 9 16.22 -9.32 9.83
N ASP A 10 16.84 -9.98 8.86
CA ASP A 10 17.70 -9.34 7.86
C ASP A 10 16.94 -8.25 7.08
N LYS A 11 15.68 -8.53 6.72
CA LYS A 11 14.80 -7.53 6.10
C LYS A 11 14.43 -6.40 7.04
N GLY A 12 14.28 -6.66 8.34
CA GLY A 12 14.11 -5.62 9.36
C GLY A 12 15.31 -4.67 9.44
N LEU A 13 16.53 -5.20 9.34
CA LEU A 13 17.76 -4.40 9.37
C LEU A 13 17.81 -3.39 8.22
N GLU A 14 17.32 -3.75 7.04
CA GLU A 14 17.23 -2.84 5.88
C GLU A 14 16.34 -1.61 6.16
N PHE A 15 15.42 -1.69 7.13
CA PHE A 15 14.55 -0.60 7.59
C PHE A 15 15.03 0.02 8.94
N GLY A 16 16.21 -0.35 9.41
CA GLY A 16 16.80 0.18 10.64
C GLY A 16 16.29 -0.46 11.94
N PHE A 17 15.59 -1.61 11.85
CA PHE A 17 15.15 -2.34 13.02
C PHE A 17 16.24 -3.30 13.50
N THR A 18 16.97 -2.90 14.55
CA THR A 18 18.07 -3.69 15.13
C THR A 18 17.68 -4.43 16.41
N ALA A 19 16.51 -4.13 16.99
CA ALA A 19 16.04 -4.78 18.20
C ALA A 19 15.51 -6.19 17.90
N VAL A 20 15.94 -7.16 18.71
CA VAL A 20 15.40 -8.52 18.71
C VAL A 20 14.39 -8.63 19.84
N GLU A 21 13.11 -8.61 19.50
CA GLU A 21 12.03 -8.84 20.47
C GLU A 21 11.37 -10.18 20.18
N LEU A 22 11.11 -10.95 21.24
CA LEU A 22 10.32 -12.18 21.15
C LEU A 22 8.91 -11.94 21.70
N ASP A 23 7.92 -12.62 21.13
CA ASP A 23 6.58 -12.68 21.70
C ASP A 23 6.50 -13.69 22.87
N GLN A 24 5.33 -13.78 23.49
CA GLN A 24 5.08 -14.69 24.62
C GLN A 24 5.29 -16.18 24.32
N TYR A 25 5.41 -16.55 23.04
CA TYR A 25 5.65 -17.90 22.57
C TYR A 25 7.08 -18.10 22.04
N GLY A 26 7.95 -17.09 22.19
CA GLY A 26 9.35 -17.15 21.74
C GLY A 26 9.55 -16.88 20.24
N TRP A 27 8.56 -16.33 19.53
CA TRP A 27 8.72 -15.94 18.12
C TRP A 27 9.26 -14.53 17.98
N LEU A 28 10.10 -14.28 16.96
CA LEU A 28 10.52 -12.93 16.62
C LEU A 28 9.28 -12.06 16.30
N LYS A 29 9.12 -10.98 17.05
CA LYS A 29 8.14 -9.95 16.70
C LYS A 29 8.57 -9.28 15.40
N SER A 30 7.65 -9.22 14.45
CA SER A 30 7.88 -8.47 13.22
C SER A 30 7.94 -6.98 13.55
N PRO A 31 8.99 -6.27 13.10
CA PRO A 31 9.08 -4.84 13.32
C PRO A 31 7.93 -4.11 12.63
N GLN A 32 7.36 -3.12 13.33
CA GLN A 32 6.30 -2.29 12.79
C GLN A 32 6.88 -1.02 12.18
N LEU A 33 6.47 -0.73 10.95
CA LEU A 33 6.81 0.53 10.28
C LEU A 33 6.21 1.70 11.07
N VAL A 34 6.96 2.80 11.15
CA VAL A 34 6.56 4.07 11.78
C VAL A 34 5.96 5.01 10.73
N ASP A 35 5.38 6.14 11.19
CA ASP A 35 4.74 7.15 10.34
C ASP A 35 3.79 6.56 9.30
N MET A 36 2.95 5.62 9.76
CA MET A 36 2.01 4.93 8.90
C MET A 36 0.91 5.88 8.42
N GLU A 37 0.73 5.93 7.12
CA GLU A 37 -0.33 6.68 6.47
C GLU A 37 -1.23 5.75 5.68
N ARG A 38 -2.52 6.08 5.62
CA ARG A 38 -3.51 5.40 4.80
C ARG A 38 -4.31 6.41 4.01
N ILE A 39 -4.41 6.16 2.70
CA ILE A 39 -5.19 6.96 1.76
C ILE A 39 -6.23 6.02 1.13
N ASP A 40 -7.50 6.34 1.34
CA ASP A 40 -8.61 5.61 0.73
C ASP A 40 -9.07 6.36 -0.54
N LEU A 41 -9.26 5.60 -1.64
CA LEU A 41 -9.47 6.11 -2.99
C LEU A 41 -10.71 5.45 -3.60
N GLY A 42 -11.75 6.25 -3.83
CA GLY A 42 -13.02 5.81 -4.40
C GLY A 42 -14.18 6.14 -3.48
N ASP A 43 -15.17 5.25 -3.43
CA ASP A 43 -16.38 5.42 -2.65
C ASP A 43 -16.24 4.74 -1.28
N THR A 44 -16.06 5.55 -0.23
CA THR A 44 -15.81 5.06 1.14
C THR A 44 -17.07 4.61 1.88
N SER A 45 -18.25 4.65 1.24
CA SER A 45 -19.51 4.21 1.86
C SER A 45 -19.50 2.74 2.26
N HIS A 46 -18.77 1.90 1.52
CA HIS A 46 -18.62 0.47 1.80
C HIS A 46 -17.19 0.00 1.54
N PHE A 47 -16.72 -0.95 2.35
CA PHE A 47 -15.37 -1.52 2.28
C PHE A 47 -15.01 -2.11 0.91
N ASN A 48 -16.03 -2.50 0.13
CA ASN A 48 -15.86 -3.10 -1.17
C ASN A 48 -15.87 -2.09 -2.35
N ARG A 49 -15.99 -0.80 -2.08
CA ARG A 49 -16.15 0.25 -3.11
C ARG A 49 -15.00 1.27 -3.16
N TYR A 50 -14.00 1.10 -2.30
CA TYR A 50 -12.77 1.89 -2.33
C TYR A 50 -11.54 1.01 -2.36
N SER A 51 -10.48 1.56 -2.94
CA SER A 51 -9.12 1.03 -2.89
C SER A 51 -8.31 1.80 -1.86
N MET A 52 -7.20 1.24 -1.39
CA MET A 52 -6.36 1.87 -0.38
C MET A 52 -4.90 1.86 -0.79
N VAL A 53 -4.20 2.93 -0.47
CA VAL A 53 -2.75 3.01 -0.44
C VAL A 53 -2.33 3.18 1.01
N LYS A 54 -1.35 2.38 1.45
CA LYS A 54 -0.71 2.54 2.76
C LYS A 54 0.76 2.86 2.55
N LEU A 55 1.28 3.76 3.36
CA LEU A 55 2.70 4.07 3.43
C LEU A 55 3.19 3.80 4.84
N GLY A 56 4.46 3.46 4.97
CA GLY A 56 5.14 3.35 6.26
C GLY A 56 6.63 3.57 6.08
N ARG A 57 7.28 4.03 7.14
CA ARG A 57 8.68 4.37 7.18
C ARG A 57 9.42 3.46 8.15
N GLY A 58 10.64 3.06 7.82
CA GLY A 58 11.58 2.45 8.74
C GLY A 58 12.21 3.48 9.68
N LEU A 59 12.86 3.02 10.75
CA LEU A 59 13.59 3.90 11.67
C LEU A 59 14.73 4.66 10.97
N ASN A 60 15.31 4.05 9.93
CA ASN A 60 16.37 4.66 9.12
C ASN A 60 15.86 5.59 8.00
N GLY A 61 14.56 5.90 7.94
CA GLY A 61 13.99 6.78 6.93
C GLY A 61 13.63 6.13 5.60
N VAL A 62 13.86 4.82 5.43
CA VAL A 62 13.43 4.07 4.23
C VAL A 62 11.92 3.95 4.20
N TRP A 63 11.30 4.27 3.08
CA TRP A 63 9.85 4.20 2.91
C TRP A 63 9.40 2.93 2.20
N ARG A 64 8.18 2.51 2.52
CA ARG A 64 7.49 1.37 1.90
C ARG A 64 6.04 1.72 1.62
N ASN A 65 5.52 1.16 0.53
CA ASN A 65 4.10 1.24 0.19
C ASN A 65 3.41 -0.12 0.24
N ALA A 66 2.08 -0.09 0.36
CA ALA A 66 1.19 -1.21 0.17
C ALA A 66 -0.05 -0.72 -0.57
N VAL A 67 -0.54 -1.54 -1.50
CA VAL A 67 -1.69 -1.23 -2.34
C VAL A 67 -2.75 -2.30 -2.12
N GLY A 68 -3.95 -1.86 -1.77
CA GLY A 68 -5.19 -2.63 -1.80
C GLY A 68 -6.05 -2.13 -2.95
N CYS A 69 -6.31 -3.00 -3.92
CA CYS A 69 -7.15 -2.73 -5.08
C CYS A 69 -8.48 -3.44 -4.90
N ASN A 70 -9.58 -2.70 -5.09
CA ASN A 70 -10.93 -3.25 -4.99
C ASN A 70 -11.73 -2.95 -6.26
N TYR A 71 -12.34 -3.99 -6.82
CA TYR A 71 -13.15 -3.92 -8.03
C TYR A 71 -14.65 -4.11 -7.74
N GLY A 72 -15.08 -4.19 -6.48
CA GLY A 72 -16.47 -4.41 -6.08
C GLY A 72 -16.64 -5.74 -5.35
N ILE A 73 -16.28 -6.85 -5.97
CA ILE A 73 -16.27 -8.18 -5.34
C ILE A 73 -14.87 -8.79 -5.41
N ALA A 74 -14.22 -8.67 -6.56
CA ALA A 74 -12.82 -9.04 -6.70
C ALA A 74 -11.91 -7.94 -6.14
N GLY A 75 -10.72 -8.35 -5.69
CA GLY A 75 -9.71 -7.42 -5.21
C GLY A 75 -8.34 -8.08 -5.08
N SER A 76 -7.37 -7.27 -4.72
CA SER A 76 -6.02 -7.72 -4.39
C SER A 76 -5.44 -6.81 -3.31
N TYR A 77 -4.63 -7.37 -2.43
CA TYR A 77 -3.96 -6.61 -1.39
C TYR A 77 -2.50 -7.03 -1.28
N SER A 78 -1.64 -6.04 -1.17
CA SER A 78 -0.26 -6.25 -0.74
C SER A 78 -0.12 -5.78 0.71
N PRO A 79 0.50 -6.58 1.60
CA PRO A 79 0.72 -6.17 2.98
C PRO A 79 1.78 -5.07 3.08
N LEU A 80 1.60 -4.17 4.06
CA LEU A 80 2.62 -3.22 4.45
C LEU A 80 3.60 -3.93 5.40
N CYS A 81 4.75 -4.36 4.87
CA CYS A 81 5.78 -5.09 5.62
C CYS A 81 7.17 -4.87 5.01
N VAL A 82 8.21 -5.37 5.69
CA VAL A 82 9.63 -5.24 5.31
C VAL A 82 10.03 -5.99 4.03
N PHE A 83 9.16 -6.83 3.48
CA PHE A 83 9.50 -7.72 2.35
C PHE A 83 9.25 -7.13 0.95
N GLY A 84 8.83 -5.86 0.84
CA GLY A 84 8.55 -5.26 -0.47
C GLY A 84 9.52 -4.16 -0.87
N LYS A 85 9.27 -3.55 -2.04
CA LYS A 85 10.11 -2.50 -2.64
C LYS A 85 10.31 -1.31 -1.70
N GLN A 86 11.56 -0.93 -1.50
CA GLN A 86 12.00 0.22 -0.71
C GLN A 86 12.04 1.50 -1.54
N PHE A 87 11.85 2.63 -0.87
CA PHE A 87 11.88 3.95 -1.47
C PHE A 87 12.67 4.91 -0.59
N GLY A 88 13.39 5.86 -1.21
CA GLY A 88 14.16 6.87 -0.49
C GLY A 88 13.31 8.00 0.11
N SER A 89 12.04 8.13 -0.28
CA SER A 89 11.14 9.18 0.21
C SER A 89 9.68 8.72 0.23
N ARG A 90 8.87 9.42 1.03
CA ARG A 90 7.41 9.26 1.06
C ARG A 90 6.81 9.42 -0.33
N ASP A 91 7.20 10.49 -1.04
CA ASP A 91 6.60 10.86 -2.32
C ASP A 91 6.93 9.84 -3.41
N ALA A 92 8.14 9.27 -3.40
CA ALA A 92 8.49 8.18 -4.31
C ALA A 92 7.67 6.93 -4.03
N ALA A 93 7.46 6.58 -2.75
CA ALA A 93 6.63 5.46 -2.36
C ALA A 93 5.15 5.68 -2.74
N LEU A 94 4.64 6.89 -2.54
CA LEU A 94 3.27 7.27 -2.89
C LEU A 94 3.04 7.25 -4.39
N SER A 95 3.94 7.85 -5.18
CA SER A 95 3.86 7.87 -6.63
C SER A 95 3.88 6.46 -7.22
N ASP A 96 4.76 5.58 -6.75
CA ASP A 96 4.77 4.16 -7.17
C ASP A 96 3.45 3.46 -6.83
N ALA A 97 2.89 3.70 -5.65
CA ALA A 97 1.64 3.09 -5.22
C ALA A 97 0.44 3.54 -6.07
N LEU A 98 0.31 4.84 -6.30
CA LEU A 98 -0.76 5.42 -7.12
C LEU A 98 -0.66 4.95 -8.57
N ASN A 99 0.55 4.96 -9.15
CA ASN A 99 0.78 4.47 -10.51
C ASN A 99 0.42 2.99 -10.66
N ARG A 100 0.80 2.15 -9.69
CA ARG A 100 0.44 0.73 -9.70
C ARG A 100 -1.06 0.52 -9.57
N LEU A 101 -1.72 1.24 -8.66
CA LEU A 101 -3.17 1.15 -8.48
C LEU A 101 -3.91 1.59 -9.76
N LYS A 102 -3.50 2.72 -10.35
CA LYS A 102 -4.03 3.23 -11.61
C LYS A 102 -3.89 2.21 -12.73
N ALA A 103 -2.69 1.63 -12.91
CA ALA A 103 -2.45 0.60 -13.92
C ALA A 103 -3.34 -0.65 -13.73
N MET A 104 -3.49 -1.11 -12.48
CA MET A 104 -4.37 -2.25 -12.15
C MET A 104 -5.85 -1.95 -12.49
N MET A 105 -6.34 -0.77 -12.12
CA MET A 105 -7.70 -0.32 -12.42
C MET A 105 -7.94 -0.17 -13.92
N THR A 106 -7.05 0.52 -14.63
CA THR A 106 -7.17 0.74 -16.07
C THR A 106 -7.21 -0.56 -16.85
N LYS A 107 -6.45 -1.58 -16.43
CA LYS A 107 -6.48 -2.93 -17.05
C LYS A 107 -7.85 -3.62 -16.95
N LYS A 108 -8.73 -3.18 -16.05
CA LYS A 108 -10.05 -3.78 -15.81
C LYS A 108 -11.22 -2.96 -16.36
N ILE A 109 -10.94 -1.86 -17.06
CA ILE A 109 -11.96 -1.11 -17.80
C ILE A 109 -12.55 -1.99 -18.90
N GLY A 110 -13.89 -2.04 -18.98
CA GLY A 110 -14.60 -2.80 -20.00
C GLY A 110 -14.49 -4.31 -19.86
N HIS A 111 -14.08 -4.81 -18.69
CA HIS A 111 -13.99 -6.25 -18.44
C HIS A 111 -15.37 -6.91 -18.55
N SER A 112 -15.45 -8.06 -19.22
CA SER A 112 -16.73 -8.76 -19.50
C SER A 112 -17.41 -9.33 -18.25
N ASP A 113 -16.62 -9.73 -17.25
CA ASP A 113 -17.13 -10.18 -15.95
C ASP A 113 -17.58 -8.99 -15.08
N THR A 114 -18.83 -8.55 -15.29
CA THR A 114 -19.43 -7.45 -14.54
C THR A 114 -19.87 -7.83 -13.12
N SER A 115 -19.84 -9.12 -12.77
CA SER A 115 -20.18 -9.59 -11.42
C SER A 115 -19.05 -9.34 -10.43
N ASN A 116 -17.81 -9.47 -10.89
CA ASN A 116 -16.61 -9.24 -10.09
C ASN A 116 -16.00 -7.85 -10.28
N TYR A 117 -16.03 -7.33 -11.51
CA TYR A 117 -15.37 -6.07 -11.90
C TYR A 117 -16.41 -4.99 -12.18
N HIS A 118 -16.87 -4.35 -11.10
CA HIS A 118 -17.89 -3.31 -11.14
C HIS A 118 -17.29 -2.04 -11.73
N GLN A 119 -17.76 -1.66 -12.92
CA GLN A 119 -17.20 -0.56 -13.70
C GLN A 119 -17.43 0.82 -13.08
N ASP A 120 -18.45 0.96 -12.23
CA ASP A 120 -18.64 2.18 -11.42
C ASP A 120 -17.56 2.30 -10.34
N VAL A 121 -17.21 1.21 -9.64
CA VAL A 121 -16.14 1.20 -8.62
C VAL A 121 -14.79 1.55 -9.24
N ILE A 122 -14.47 0.93 -10.39
CA ILE A 122 -13.23 1.19 -11.12
C ILE A 122 -13.13 2.67 -11.54
N ARG A 123 -14.19 3.23 -12.11
CA ARG A 123 -14.22 4.64 -12.53
C ARG A 123 -14.05 5.59 -11.35
N LYS A 124 -14.80 5.39 -10.26
CA LYS A 124 -14.67 6.21 -9.06
C LYS A 124 -13.27 6.14 -8.45
N ALA A 125 -12.64 4.98 -8.44
CA ALA A 125 -11.26 4.85 -7.96
C ALA A 125 -10.28 5.64 -8.84
N LEU A 126 -10.40 5.56 -10.16
CA LEU A 126 -9.56 6.32 -11.09
C LEU A 126 -9.76 7.83 -10.97
N GLU A 127 -11.02 8.28 -10.82
CA GLU A 127 -11.34 9.69 -10.56
C GLU A 127 -10.75 10.17 -9.23
N ALA A 128 -10.83 9.35 -8.18
CA ALA A 128 -10.25 9.68 -6.88
C ALA A 128 -8.72 9.79 -6.95
N ILE A 129 -8.05 8.89 -7.67
CA ILE A 129 -6.61 8.98 -7.92
C ILE A 129 -6.27 10.29 -8.63
N ALA A 130 -6.97 10.62 -9.72
CA ALA A 130 -6.70 11.85 -10.47
C ALA A 130 -6.92 13.11 -9.61
N LYS A 131 -7.99 13.15 -8.82
CA LYS A 131 -8.25 14.26 -7.88
C LYS A 131 -7.15 14.38 -6.83
N TYR A 132 -6.70 13.26 -6.28
CA TYR A 132 -5.61 13.24 -5.30
C TYR A 132 -4.30 13.77 -5.90
N GLU A 133 -3.92 13.30 -7.10
CA GLU A 133 -2.73 13.75 -7.83
C GLU A 133 -2.76 15.27 -8.06
N VAL A 134 -3.89 15.82 -8.50
CA VAL A 134 -4.06 17.28 -8.71
C VAL A 134 -3.93 18.05 -7.39
N GLY A 135 -4.56 17.56 -6.31
CA GLY A 135 -4.49 18.19 -5.00
C GLY A 135 -3.06 18.26 -4.43
N GLN A 136 -2.22 17.25 -4.70
CA GLN A 136 -0.81 17.28 -4.30
C GLN A 136 -0.01 18.37 -5.00
N VAL A 137 -0.25 18.58 -6.32
CA VAL A 137 0.43 19.64 -7.08
C VAL A 137 0.01 21.04 -6.61
N GLN A 138 -1.25 21.23 -6.25
CA GLN A 138 -1.71 22.53 -5.75
C GLN A 138 -1.10 22.90 -4.39
N LEU A 139 -0.82 21.92 -3.53
CA LEU A 139 -0.22 22.16 -2.22
C LEU A 139 1.27 22.50 -2.26
N THR A 140 1.98 22.16 -3.34
CA THR A 140 3.42 22.46 -3.49
C THR A 140 3.71 23.83 -4.12
N LEU A 141 2.67 24.56 -4.51
CA LEU A 141 2.76 25.88 -5.17
C LEU A 141 2.56 27.07 -4.22
N PHE A 142 2.40 26.83 -2.92
CA PHE A 142 2.29 27.83 -1.86
C PHE A 142 3.48 27.73 -0.89
#